data_AF-A0A8S2FBF9-F1
#
_entry.id   AF-A0A8S2FBF9-F1
#
_cell.length_a   1.000
_cell.length_b   1.000
_cell.length_c   1.000
_cell.angle_alpha   90.00
_cell.angle_beta   90.00
_cell.angle_gamma   90.00
#
_symmetry.space_group_name_H-M   'P 1'
#
loop_
_entity.id
_entity.type
_entity.pdbx_description
1 polymer ?
#
loop_
_entity_poly.entity_id
_entity_poly.type
_entity_poly.pdbx_seq_one_letter_code
_entity_poly.pdbx_strand_id
1 'polypeptide(L)'
;IEHVDNVDDNDFNSYMDLLNIWLYDKLNQQYPKMNLELLKSTRFEPHKSIDDEMNTNRGFTHALRFAPLEHLLDVIEENYIKMFLEDVIKFCEILLATITARQRLHTTIKANYPNLTTISLLNWAGIGGVQYVPVGDEQDQVDNKQQYEQLTNSDNIYQQQNITSNLYSIQDINTINAELARKLQTNDSAFSLGVNEQEMFYLRLGMVRKNDDLDILLKKIQNAGQETEQSLKYVEKSHDFQNASKKKSDLDLHIQDPDKIPTYRDKIRTTHTQKAL
;
A
#
# COMPACT_ATOMS: atom_id res chain seq x y z
N ILE A 1 -3.86 19.92 -23.12
CA ILE A 1 -2.57 19.65 -22.46
C ILE A 1 -2.91 19.72 -20.98
N GLU A 2 -3.28 18.58 -20.42
CA GLU A 2 -3.74 18.48 -19.04
C GLU A 2 -2.57 18.78 -18.10
N HIS A 3 -2.87 19.54 -17.05
CA HIS A 3 -1.95 19.85 -15.96
C HIS A 3 -1.42 18.55 -15.35
N VAL A 4 -0.17 18.23 -15.68
CA VAL A 4 0.63 17.29 -14.89
C VAL A 4 0.76 17.92 -13.52
N ASP A 5 0.30 17.21 -12.49
CA ASP A 5 0.44 17.60 -11.09
C ASP A 5 1.86 18.12 -10.87
N ASN A 6 1.94 19.36 -10.40
CA ASN A 6 3.17 20.05 -10.08
C ASN A 6 3.82 19.27 -8.92
N VAL A 7 4.63 18.25 -9.26
CA VAL A 7 5.49 17.58 -8.27
C VAL A 7 6.38 18.70 -7.75
N ASP A 8 6.24 19.02 -6.46
CA ASP A 8 7.09 20.01 -5.81
C ASP A 8 8.55 19.71 -6.17
N ASP A 9 9.23 20.65 -6.82
CA ASP A 9 10.61 20.48 -7.30
C ASP A 9 11.53 19.98 -6.16
N ASN A 10 11.19 20.29 -4.90
CA ASN A 10 11.88 19.80 -3.72
C ASN A 10 11.72 18.29 -3.49
N ASP A 11 10.54 17.69 -3.74
CA ASP A 11 10.31 16.25 -3.61
C ASP A 11 11.08 15.48 -4.69
N PHE A 12 11.08 15.99 -5.92
CA PHE A 12 11.84 15.38 -7.01
C PHE A 12 13.36 15.42 -6.77
N ASN A 13 13.88 16.55 -6.28
CA ASN A 13 15.30 16.67 -5.93
C ASN A 13 15.68 15.75 -4.77
N SER A 14 14.85 15.65 -3.73
CA SER A 14 15.04 14.71 -2.63
C SER A 14 15.06 13.26 -3.13
N TYR A 15 14.13 12.91 -4.02
CA TYR A 15 14.09 11.58 -4.63
C TYR A 15 15.36 11.25 -5.42
N MET A 16 15.83 12.19 -6.26
CA MET A 16 17.09 12.01 -7.01
C MET A 16 18.29 11.84 -6.09
N ASP A 17 18.32 12.57 -4.97
CA ASP A 17 19.37 12.40 -3.96
C ASP A 17 19.39 10.99 -3.37
N LEU A 18 18.21 10.44 -3.05
CA LEU A 18 18.07 9.07 -2.57
C LEU A 18 18.53 8.03 -3.61
N LEU A 19 18.34 8.30 -4.90
CA LEU A 19 18.87 7.45 -5.98
C LEU A 19 20.40 7.50 -6.04
N ASN A 20 21.00 8.67 -5.84
CA ASN A 20 22.47 8.82 -5.79
C ASN A 20 23.06 8.05 -4.61
N ILE A 21 22.44 8.15 -3.43
CA ILE A 21 22.83 7.38 -2.23
C ILE A 21 22.73 5.88 -2.52
N TRP A 22 21.61 5.43 -3.11
CA TRP A 22 21.44 4.01 -3.44
C TRP A 22 22.51 3.51 -4.41
N LEU A 23 22.82 4.28 -5.45
CA LEU A 23 23.83 3.91 -6.44
C LEU A 23 25.21 3.77 -5.80
N TYR A 24 25.58 4.74 -4.95
CA TYR A 24 26.81 4.68 -4.18
C TYR A 24 26.87 3.44 -3.29
N ASP A 25 25.82 3.17 -2.51
CA ASP A 25 25.78 2.01 -1.61
C ASP A 25 25.97 0.70 -2.38
N LYS A 26 25.32 0.55 -3.54
CA LYS A 26 25.46 -0.65 -4.39
C LYS A 26 26.85 -0.80 -4.95
N LEU A 27 27.38 0.25 -5.56
CA LEU A 27 28.71 0.20 -6.14
C LEU A 27 29.80 0.03 -5.08
N ASN A 28 29.70 0.70 -3.93
CA ASN A 28 30.70 0.63 -2.87
C ASN A 28 30.65 -0.73 -2.13
N GLN A 29 29.47 -1.32 -1.94
CA GLN A 29 29.32 -2.66 -1.39
C GLN A 29 29.97 -3.72 -2.30
N GLN A 30 29.77 -3.59 -3.61
CA GLN A 30 30.24 -4.58 -4.59
C GLN A 30 31.70 -4.36 -5.00
N TYR A 31 32.15 -3.10 -5.01
CA TYR A 31 33.46 -2.67 -5.49
C TYR A 31 34.24 -1.81 -4.49
N PRO A 32 34.48 -2.28 -3.25
CA PRO A 32 35.13 -1.48 -2.21
C PRO A 32 36.56 -1.05 -2.57
N LYS A 33 37.24 -1.80 -3.46
CA LYS A 33 38.59 -1.44 -3.92
C LYS A 33 38.62 -0.24 -4.86
N MET A 34 37.49 0.15 -5.45
CA MET A 34 37.42 1.31 -6.34
C MET A 34 37.49 2.64 -5.57
N ASN A 35 37.44 2.60 -4.23
CA ASN A 35 37.49 3.74 -3.32
C ASN A 35 36.57 4.89 -3.77
N LEU A 36 35.28 4.55 -3.91
CA LEU A 36 34.25 5.52 -4.27
C LEU A 36 33.96 6.41 -3.07
N GLU A 37 33.66 7.67 -3.34
CA GLU A 37 33.27 8.63 -2.31
C GLU A 37 31.86 9.15 -2.56
N LEU A 38 31.12 9.35 -1.48
CA LEU A 38 29.86 10.06 -1.50
C LEU A 38 30.08 11.50 -1.04
N LEU A 39 30.11 12.43 -1.98
CA LEU A 39 30.28 13.84 -1.68
C LEU A 39 28.94 14.49 -1.40
N LYS A 40 28.80 15.12 -0.23
CA LYS A 40 27.68 16.00 0.08
C LYS A 40 27.96 17.39 -0.49
N SER A 41 27.35 17.71 -1.62
CA SER A 41 27.49 19.01 -2.29
C SER A 41 26.40 19.98 -1.86
N THR A 42 26.80 21.21 -1.58
CA THR A 42 25.90 22.38 -1.42
C THR A 42 25.67 23.13 -2.74
N ARG A 43 26.27 22.67 -3.84
CA ARG A 43 26.38 23.42 -5.11
C ARG A 43 25.89 22.66 -6.34
N PHE A 44 25.43 21.42 -6.20
CA PHE A 44 24.83 20.70 -7.33
C PHE A 44 23.36 21.10 -7.45
N GLU A 45 23.05 21.91 -8.46
CA GLU A 45 21.69 22.39 -8.73
C GLU A 45 21.23 21.76 -10.06
N PRO A 46 20.50 20.65 -10.04
CA PRO A 46 20.11 19.94 -11.26
C PRO A 46 19.12 20.73 -12.14
N HIS A 47 18.41 21.73 -11.57
CA HIS A 47 17.54 22.65 -12.30
C HIS A 47 17.64 24.08 -11.75
N LYS A 48 18.48 24.92 -12.36
CA LYS A 48 18.32 26.38 -12.25
C LYS A 48 17.44 26.87 -13.38
N SER A 49 16.26 27.38 -13.05
CA SER A 49 15.72 28.50 -13.81
C SER A 49 16.54 29.74 -13.41
N ILE A 50 16.80 30.65 -14.35
CA ILE A 50 17.64 31.85 -14.12
C ILE A 50 17.01 32.80 -13.07
N ASP A 51 15.75 32.58 -12.69
CA ASP A 51 14.96 33.51 -11.87
C ASP A 51 14.89 33.12 -10.37
N ASP A 52 15.45 31.97 -9.95
CA ASP A 52 15.35 31.42 -8.58
C ASP A 52 16.47 31.87 -7.60
N GLU A 53 17.14 32.99 -7.85
CA GLU A 53 18.26 33.46 -7.00
C GLU A 53 17.87 33.80 -5.55
N MET A 54 16.56 33.91 -5.24
CA MET A 54 16.08 34.32 -3.90
C MET A 54 15.65 33.19 -2.95
N ASN A 55 15.65 31.91 -3.36
CA ASN A 55 15.28 30.83 -2.44
C ASN A 55 16.50 30.33 -1.64
N THR A 56 16.52 30.64 -0.34
CA THR A 56 17.62 30.33 0.60
C THR A 56 17.54 28.93 1.19
N ASN A 57 16.47 28.17 0.92
CA ASN A 57 16.31 26.80 1.39
C ASN A 57 16.96 25.80 0.41
N ARG A 58 18.28 25.91 0.26
CA ARG A 58 19.06 25.06 -0.65
C ARG A 58 19.29 23.70 -0.01
N GLY A 59 18.59 22.68 -0.50
CA GLY A 59 18.82 21.29 -0.10
C GLY A 59 20.24 20.83 -0.45
N PHE A 60 20.81 19.97 0.39
CA PHE A 60 22.06 19.29 0.06
C PHE A 60 21.77 18.13 -0.90
N THR A 61 22.68 17.89 -1.85
CA THR A 61 22.61 16.70 -2.72
C THR A 61 23.92 15.93 -2.64
N HIS A 62 23.84 14.62 -2.75
CA HIS A 62 24.95 13.71 -2.80
C HIS A 62 25.35 13.47 -4.25
N ALA A 63 26.66 13.40 -4.49
CA ALA A 63 27.24 13.04 -5.77
C ALA A 63 28.24 11.91 -5.57
N LEU A 64 28.16 10.91 -6.43
CA LEU A 64 29.17 9.85 -6.52
C LEU A 64 30.45 10.45 -7.11
N ARG A 65 31.56 10.30 -6.40
CA ARG A 65 32.88 10.65 -6.89
C ARG A 65 33.70 9.38 -7.12
N PHE A 66 34.26 9.30 -8.31
CA PHE A 66 35.24 8.28 -8.69
C PHE A 66 36.53 8.97 -9.12
N ALA A 67 37.58 8.84 -8.30
CA ALA A 67 38.88 9.47 -8.52
C ALA A 67 40.00 8.42 -8.42
N PRO A 68 40.11 7.52 -9.41
CA PRO A 68 40.99 6.36 -9.33
C PRO A 68 42.45 6.76 -9.08
N LEU A 69 42.95 7.80 -9.76
CA LEU A 69 44.35 8.20 -9.66
C LEU A 69 44.75 8.81 -8.30
N GLU A 70 43.78 9.27 -7.51
CA GLU A 70 44.06 9.88 -6.21
C GLU A 70 44.09 8.85 -5.06
N HIS A 71 43.50 7.69 -5.29
CA HIS A 71 43.11 6.75 -4.23
C HIS A 71 43.53 5.30 -4.50
N LEU A 72 44.04 5.00 -5.69
CA LEU A 72 44.63 3.70 -6.06
C LEU A 72 45.95 3.50 -5.32
N LEU A 73 45.87 3.07 -4.06
CA LEU A 73 47.02 2.58 -3.30
C LEU A 73 47.30 1.09 -3.59
N ASP A 74 46.29 0.37 -4.11
CA ASP A 74 46.34 -1.06 -4.40
C ASP A 74 46.37 -1.33 -5.91
N VAL A 75 46.99 -2.46 -6.30
CA VAL A 75 46.92 -2.99 -7.66
C VAL A 75 45.49 -3.49 -7.92
N ILE A 76 44.75 -2.80 -8.78
CA ILE A 76 43.44 -3.25 -9.28
C ILE A 76 43.63 -4.01 -10.60
N GLU A 77 43.08 -5.22 -10.67
CA GLU A 77 43.09 -6.04 -11.87
C GLU A 77 42.18 -5.46 -12.97
N GLU A 78 42.61 -5.56 -14.23
CA GLU A 78 41.84 -5.07 -15.39
C GLU A 78 40.42 -5.66 -15.44
N ASN A 79 40.28 -6.96 -15.14
CA ASN A 79 38.99 -7.63 -15.11
C ASN A 79 38.05 -7.03 -14.04
N TYR A 80 38.60 -6.61 -12.90
CA TYR A 80 37.81 -5.98 -11.83
C TYR A 80 37.26 -4.62 -12.27
N ILE A 81 38.07 -3.81 -12.95
CA ILE A 81 37.64 -2.53 -13.54
C ILE A 81 36.56 -2.77 -14.59
N LYS A 82 36.73 -3.77 -15.46
CA LYS A 82 35.75 -4.11 -16.48
C LYS A 82 34.40 -4.49 -15.86
N MET A 83 34.40 -5.36 -14.85
CA MET A 83 33.18 -5.72 -14.12
C MET A 83 32.53 -4.50 -13.46
N PHE A 84 33.33 -3.60 -12.87
CA PHE A 84 32.83 -2.36 -12.28
C PHE A 84 32.11 -1.49 -13.34
N LEU A 85 32.72 -1.29 -14.51
CA LEU A 85 32.11 -0.49 -15.58
C LEU A 85 30.82 -1.12 -16.12
N GLU A 86 30.79 -2.44 -16.27
CA GLU A 86 29.59 -3.17 -16.69
C GLU A 86 28.44 -2.99 -15.69
N ASP A 87 28.71 -3.11 -14.38
CA ASP A 87 27.68 -2.94 -13.36
C ASP A 87 27.29 -1.46 -13.13
N VAL A 88 28.18 -0.49 -13.37
CA VAL A 88 27.80 0.94 -13.41
C VAL A 88 26.72 1.18 -14.47
N ILE A 89 26.91 0.66 -15.69
CA ILE A 89 25.91 0.79 -16.77
C ILE A 89 24.59 0.15 -16.35
N LYS A 90 24.65 -1.09 -15.87
CA LYS A 90 23.46 -1.84 -15.43
C LYS A 90 22.71 -1.15 -14.29
N PHE A 91 23.41 -0.56 -13.31
CA PHE A 91 22.73 0.17 -12.24
C PHE A 91 22.12 1.47 -12.75
N CYS A 92 22.73 2.17 -13.70
CA CYS A 92 22.10 3.30 -14.38
C CYS A 92 20.82 2.90 -15.14
N GLU A 93 20.81 1.73 -15.79
CA GLU A 93 19.61 1.19 -16.44
C GLU A 93 18.48 0.90 -15.43
N ILE A 94 18.81 0.33 -14.26
CA ILE A 94 17.87 0.10 -13.15
C ILE A 94 17.31 1.43 -12.63
N LEU A 95 18.15 2.45 -12.46
CA LEU A 95 17.71 3.78 -12.05
C LEU A 95 16.74 4.39 -13.06
N LEU A 96 17.09 4.35 -14.34
CA LEU A 96 16.24 4.88 -15.41
C LEU A 96 14.89 4.17 -15.49
N ALA A 97 14.90 2.83 -15.39
CA ALA A 97 13.67 2.04 -15.35
C ALA A 97 12.81 2.39 -14.14
N THR A 98 13.43 2.59 -12.98
CA THR A 98 12.73 2.95 -11.74
C THR A 98 12.14 4.36 -11.80
N ILE A 99 12.88 5.34 -12.31
CA ILE A 99 12.38 6.71 -12.50
C ILE A 99 11.17 6.70 -13.46
N THR A 100 11.29 6.00 -14.58
CA THR A 100 10.21 5.85 -15.57
C THR A 100 8.98 5.19 -14.95
N ALA A 101 9.18 4.14 -14.16
CA ALA A 101 8.09 3.46 -13.45
C ALA A 101 7.43 4.38 -12.40
N ARG A 102 8.20 5.16 -11.64
CA ARG A 102 7.67 6.12 -10.66
C ARG A 102 6.78 7.17 -11.32
N GLN A 103 7.23 7.74 -12.43
CA GLN A 103 6.45 8.73 -13.20
C GLN A 103 5.13 8.16 -13.73
N ARG A 104 5.13 6.87 -14.12
CA ARG A 104 3.93 6.20 -14.65
C ARG A 104 3.00 5.65 -13.57
N LEU A 105 3.48 5.45 -12.34
CA LEU A 105 2.78 4.69 -11.29
C LEU A 105 1.33 5.13 -11.10
N HIS A 106 1.11 6.43 -10.85
CA HIS A 106 -0.21 6.97 -10.56
C HIS A 106 -1.17 6.79 -11.74
N THR A 107 -0.75 7.20 -12.94
CA THR A 107 -1.55 7.10 -14.17
C THR A 107 -1.89 5.66 -14.51
N THR A 108 -0.93 4.74 -14.39
CA THR A 108 -1.15 3.31 -14.66
C THR A 108 -2.12 2.68 -13.67
N ILE A 109 -2.01 3.00 -12.37
CA ILE A 109 -2.94 2.51 -11.34
C ILE A 109 -4.35 3.04 -11.61
N LYS A 110 -4.49 4.36 -11.79
CA LYS A 110 -5.78 5.00 -12.03
C LYS A 110 -6.51 4.46 -13.26
N ALA A 111 -5.77 4.11 -14.31
CA ALA A 111 -6.34 3.61 -15.56
C ALA A 111 -6.74 2.12 -15.50
N ASN A 112 -5.98 1.28 -14.80
CA ASN A 112 -6.07 -0.18 -14.96
C ASN A 112 -6.36 -0.97 -13.69
N TYR A 113 -6.23 -0.38 -12.50
CA TYR A 113 -6.24 -1.10 -11.22
C TYR A 113 -7.16 -0.44 -10.18
N PRO A 114 -8.48 -0.74 -10.21
CA PRO A 114 -9.46 -0.08 -9.34
C PRO A 114 -9.29 -0.41 -7.84
N ASN A 115 -8.65 -1.53 -7.50
CA ASN A 115 -8.37 -1.90 -6.10
C ASN A 115 -7.02 -1.37 -5.60
N LEU A 116 -6.29 -0.56 -6.38
CA LEU A 116 -4.99 -0.04 -5.97
C LEU A 116 -5.05 1.49 -5.85
N THR A 117 -4.36 2.01 -4.83
CA THR A 117 -4.18 3.45 -4.63
C THR A 117 -2.70 3.75 -4.38
N THR A 118 -2.20 4.86 -4.94
CA THR A 118 -0.82 5.30 -4.71
C THR A 118 -0.66 6.03 -3.39
N ILE A 119 0.45 5.77 -2.70
CA ILE A 119 0.89 6.50 -1.50
C ILE A 119 2.19 7.22 -1.82
N SER A 120 2.25 8.53 -1.55
CA SER A 120 3.47 9.33 -1.73
C SER A 120 4.52 8.98 -0.66
N LEU A 121 5.77 8.81 -1.09
CA LEU A 121 6.90 8.46 -0.22
C LEU A 121 8.08 9.41 -0.47
N LEU A 122 8.29 10.33 0.47
CA LEU A 122 9.37 11.34 0.44
C LEU A 122 10.76 10.73 0.62
N ASN A 123 10.88 9.68 1.44
CA ASN A 123 12.16 9.08 1.86
C ASN A 123 12.40 7.69 1.26
N TRP A 124 12.06 7.51 -0.02
CA TRP A 124 12.13 6.19 -0.66
C TRP A 124 12.80 6.22 -2.04
N ALA A 125 13.96 5.56 -2.15
CA ALA A 125 14.70 5.30 -3.38
C ALA A 125 14.07 4.14 -4.19
N GLY A 126 12.80 4.28 -4.58
CA GLY A 126 12.08 3.27 -5.35
C GLY A 126 10.90 3.86 -6.11
N ILE A 127 10.02 2.99 -6.63
CA ILE A 127 8.88 3.43 -7.45
C ILE A 127 7.89 4.24 -6.61
N GLY A 128 7.57 3.80 -5.39
CA GLY A 128 6.59 4.48 -4.53
C GLY A 128 5.82 3.53 -3.63
N GLY A 129 4.76 4.03 -3.00
CA GLY A 129 3.86 3.24 -2.16
C GLY A 129 2.59 2.85 -2.91
N VAL A 130 2.09 1.64 -2.66
CA VAL A 130 0.80 1.15 -3.18
C VAL A 130 0.00 0.52 -2.06
N GLN A 131 -1.26 0.92 -1.94
CA GLN A 131 -2.22 0.33 -1.03
C GLN A 131 -3.26 -0.46 -1.82
N TYR A 132 -3.58 -1.66 -1.34
CA TYR A 132 -4.74 -2.41 -1.83
C TYR A 132 -5.99 -1.94 -1.07
N VAL A 133 -7.01 -1.51 -1.81
CA VAL A 133 -8.32 -1.09 -1.30
C VAL A 133 -9.36 -2.03 -1.89
N PRO A 134 -9.99 -2.88 -1.06
CA PRO A 134 -11.09 -3.73 -1.49
C PRO A 134 -12.20 -2.90 -2.12
N VAL A 135 -12.82 -3.44 -3.16
CA VAL A 135 -14.04 -2.87 -3.75
C VAL A 135 -15.15 -3.85 -3.39
N GLY A 136 -16.17 -3.39 -2.65
CA GLY A 136 -17.29 -4.24 -2.24
C GLY A 136 -18.01 -4.85 -3.44
N ASP A 137 -18.70 -5.98 -3.22
CA ASP A 137 -19.45 -6.66 -4.29
C ASP A 137 -20.56 -5.72 -4.82
N GLU A 138 -20.97 -5.86 -6.09
CA GLU A 138 -22.02 -5.01 -6.69
C GLU A 138 -23.31 -4.99 -5.85
N GLN A 139 -23.62 -6.09 -5.15
CA GLN A 139 -24.76 -6.20 -4.25
C GLN A 139 -24.62 -5.32 -3.00
N ASP A 140 -23.43 -5.31 -2.39
CA ASP A 140 -23.14 -4.48 -1.21
C ASP A 140 -23.12 -2.98 -1.58
N GLN A 141 -22.77 -2.65 -2.83
CA GLN A 141 -22.84 -1.29 -3.34
C GLN A 141 -24.29 -0.82 -3.54
N VAL A 142 -25.22 -1.71 -3.91
CA VAL A 142 -26.64 -1.38 -4.12
C VAL A 142 -27.38 -1.20 -2.79
N ASP A 143 -27.12 -2.06 -1.80
CA ASP A 143 -27.75 -1.96 -0.47
C ASP A 143 -27.33 -0.67 0.26
N ASN A 144 -26.07 -0.24 0.10
CA ASN A 144 -25.59 1.04 0.62
C ASN A 144 -26.13 2.24 -0.17
N LYS A 145 -26.26 2.16 -1.51
CA LYS A 145 -26.79 3.26 -2.34
C LYS A 145 -28.20 3.68 -1.91
N GLN A 146 -29.07 2.72 -1.61
CA GLN A 146 -30.45 2.99 -1.16
C GLN A 146 -30.49 3.66 0.23
N GLN A 147 -29.48 3.42 1.07
CA GLN A 147 -29.37 4.04 2.39
C GLN A 147 -28.91 5.52 2.30
N TYR A 148 -28.02 5.84 1.35
CA TYR A 148 -27.51 7.21 1.13
C TYR A 148 -28.43 8.10 0.28
N GLU A 149 -29.22 7.53 -0.63
CA GLU A 149 -30.26 8.28 -1.38
C GLU A 149 -31.37 8.80 -0.46
N GLN A 150 -31.57 8.21 0.72
CA GLN A 150 -32.48 8.73 1.75
C GLN A 150 -31.89 9.88 2.60
N LEU A 151 -30.59 10.16 2.48
CA LEU A 151 -29.85 11.11 3.33
C LEU A 151 -29.27 12.32 2.60
N THR A 152 -29.40 12.44 1.26
CA THR A 152 -28.74 13.53 0.52
C THR A 152 -29.65 14.24 -0.48
N ASN A 153 -30.17 15.41 -0.08
CA ASN A 153 -30.55 16.49 -0.99
C ASN A 153 -29.37 17.48 -1.03
N SER A 154 -28.47 17.37 -2.00
CA SER A 154 -27.74 18.48 -2.66
C SER A 154 -26.48 18.01 -3.40
N ASP A 155 -26.30 18.62 -4.58
CA ASP A 155 -25.26 18.39 -5.57
C ASP A 155 -23.83 18.53 -5.02
N ASN A 156 -23.03 17.45 -5.00
CA ASN A 156 -21.58 17.54 -4.89
C ASN A 156 -20.87 16.33 -5.54
N ILE A 157 -20.07 16.62 -6.57
CA ILE A 157 -19.43 15.67 -7.49
C ILE A 157 -18.17 14.98 -6.90
N TYR A 158 -17.81 15.26 -5.63
CA TYR A 158 -16.63 14.67 -4.96
C TYR A 158 -16.86 13.29 -4.32
N GLN A 159 -18.01 12.65 -4.53
CA GLN A 159 -18.39 11.48 -3.75
C GLN A 159 -17.88 10.13 -4.27
N GLN A 160 -17.34 10.02 -5.49
CA GLN A 160 -17.04 8.69 -6.06
C GLN A 160 -15.85 7.97 -5.40
N GLN A 161 -14.84 8.70 -4.88
CA GLN A 161 -13.78 8.12 -4.05
C GLN A 161 -14.20 7.92 -2.57
N ASN A 162 -15.31 8.51 -2.14
CA ASN A 162 -15.90 8.31 -0.80
C ASN A 162 -16.93 7.17 -0.76
N ILE A 163 -17.24 6.53 -1.90
CA ILE A 163 -18.24 5.44 -1.97
C ILE A 163 -17.61 4.07 -1.67
N THR A 164 -16.35 3.81 -2.06
CA THR A 164 -15.65 2.54 -1.79
C THR A 164 -15.11 2.43 -0.36
N SER A 165 -14.73 3.54 0.26
CA SER A 165 -14.24 3.62 1.64
C SER A 165 -15.33 3.45 2.72
N ASN A 166 -16.60 3.35 2.33
CA ASN A 166 -17.71 3.17 3.28
C ASN A 166 -18.06 1.71 3.60
N LEU A 167 -17.45 0.74 2.91
CA LEU A 167 -17.71 -0.69 3.14
C LEU A 167 -16.70 -1.39 4.06
N TYR A 168 -15.45 -0.91 4.08
CA TYR A 168 -14.36 -1.51 4.84
C TYR A 168 -13.84 -0.53 5.85
N SER A 169 -13.65 -0.97 7.09
CA SER A 169 -12.97 -0.14 8.09
C SER A 169 -11.49 0.00 7.73
N ILE A 170 -10.85 1.06 8.23
CA ILE A 170 -9.38 1.24 8.13
C ILE A 170 -8.65 0.00 8.68
N GLN A 171 -9.17 -0.62 9.73
CA GLN A 171 -8.60 -1.82 10.34
C GLN A 171 -8.66 -3.03 9.41
N ASP A 172 -9.75 -3.18 8.64
CA ASP A 172 -9.89 -4.27 7.66
C ASP A 172 -8.91 -4.06 6.50
N ILE A 173 -8.82 -2.82 5.99
CA ILE A 173 -7.86 -2.45 4.93
C ILE A 173 -6.43 -2.73 5.41
N ASN A 174 -6.10 -2.35 6.65
CA ASN A 174 -4.77 -2.60 7.21
C ASN A 174 -4.48 -4.09 7.37
N THR A 175 -5.45 -4.87 7.85
CA THR A 175 -5.32 -6.34 7.97
C THR A 175 -5.03 -6.98 6.61
N ILE A 176 -5.76 -6.59 5.57
CA ILE A 176 -5.56 -7.08 4.21
C ILE A 176 -4.17 -6.70 3.69
N ASN A 177 -3.76 -5.44 3.84
CA ASN A 177 -2.44 -4.99 3.36
C ASN A 177 -1.28 -5.63 4.14
N ALA A 178 -1.44 -5.89 5.44
CA ALA A 178 -0.45 -6.62 6.25
C ALA A 178 -0.26 -8.05 5.74
N GLU A 179 -1.35 -8.79 5.55
CA GLU A 179 -1.31 -10.17 5.05
C GLU A 179 -0.83 -10.23 3.59
N LEU A 180 -1.24 -9.28 2.76
CA LEU A 180 -0.74 -9.13 1.40
C LEU A 180 0.78 -8.91 1.39
N ALA A 181 1.29 -8.01 2.23
CA ALA A 181 2.73 -7.78 2.34
C ALA A 181 3.47 -9.05 2.75
N ARG A 182 2.96 -9.77 3.77
CA ARG A 182 3.54 -11.04 4.24
C ARG A 182 3.57 -12.09 3.13
N LYS A 183 2.47 -12.24 2.38
CA LYS A 183 2.34 -13.18 1.26
C LYS A 183 3.32 -12.85 0.13
N LEU A 184 3.46 -11.58 -0.23
CA LEU A 184 4.40 -11.14 -1.27
C LEU A 184 5.85 -11.30 -0.81
N GLN A 185 6.17 -10.92 0.42
CA GLN A 185 7.49 -11.05 1.03
C GLN A 185 8.01 -12.49 1.10
N THR A 186 7.12 -13.45 1.31
CA THR A 186 7.48 -14.88 1.36
C THR A 186 8.12 -15.34 0.04
N ASN A 187 7.68 -14.76 -1.08
CA ASN A 187 8.15 -15.13 -2.41
C ASN A 187 9.20 -14.16 -2.97
N ASP A 188 9.26 -12.93 -2.44
CA ASP A 188 10.07 -11.85 -3.01
C ASP A 188 10.38 -10.80 -1.94
N SER A 189 11.65 -10.72 -1.53
CA SER A 189 12.10 -9.81 -0.47
C SER A 189 12.08 -8.33 -0.88
N ALA A 190 11.79 -8.01 -2.16
CA ALA A 190 11.66 -6.64 -2.63
C ALA A 190 10.41 -5.92 -2.10
N PHE A 191 9.43 -6.65 -1.56
CA PHE A 191 8.23 -6.06 -0.97
C PHE A 191 8.46 -5.72 0.51
N SER A 192 8.02 -4.54 0.93
CA SER A 192 7.97 -4.22 2.36
C SER A 192 6.71 -3.50 2.76
N LEU A 193 6.23 -3.78 3.98
CA LEU A 193 5.12 -3.04 4.57
C LEU A 193 5.63 -1.67 5.03
N GLY A 194 4.85 -0.63 4.75
CA GLY A 194 5.01 0.72 5.28
C GLY A 194 3.74 1.16 5.98
N VAL A 195 3.88 2.19 6.82
CA VAL A 195 2.78 2.83 7.56
C VAL A 195 2.92 4.33 7.35
N ASN A 196 1.82 5.03 7.11
CA ASN A 196 1.83 6.48 6.93
C ASN A 196 1.43 7.18 8.24
N GLU A 197 1.39 8.52 8.23
CA GLU A 197 1.02 9.34 9.39
C GLU A 197 -0.43 9.10 9.87
N GLN A 198 -1.27 8.51 9.02
CA GLN A 198 -2.67 8.18 9.30
C GLN A 198 -2.84 6.71 9.74
N GLU A 199 -1.74 6.03 10.10
CA GLU A 199 -1.71 4.61 10.47
C GLU A 199 -2.21 3.65 9.36
N MET A 200 -2.28 4.11 8.12
CA MET A 200 -2.67 3.28 6.98
C MET A 200 -1.49 2.45 6.49
N PHE A 201 -1.73 1.16 6.28
CA PHE A 201 -0.73 0.22 5.80
C PHE A 201 -0.68 0.22 4.27
N TYR A 202 0.53 0.15 3.73
CA TYR A 202 0.77 0.09 2.29
C TYR A 202 2.03 -0.73 1.97
N LEU A 203 2.15 -1.14 0.71
CA LEU A 203 3.34 -1.79 0.17
C LEU A 203 4.32 -0.73 -0.36
N ARG A 204 5.57 -0.80 0.08
CA ARG A 204 6.69 -0.07 -0.52
C ARG A 204 7.22 -0.85 -1.71
N LEU A 205 7.25 -0.22 -2.88
CA LEU A 205 7.76 -0.78 -4.13
C LEU A 205 9.20 -0.33 -4.35
N GLY A 206 10.13 -1.27 -4.31
CA GLY A 206 11.56 -1.02 -4.55
C GLY A 206 11.90 -0.67 -6.00
N MET A 207 13.18 -0.81 -6.35
CA MET A 207 13.69 -0.60 -7.70
C MET A 207 13.19 -1.67 -8.67
N VAL A 208 13.02 -1.30 -9.95
CA VAL A 208 12.74 -2.24 -11.05
C VAL A 208 13.89 -2.32 -12.03
N ARG A 209 13.99 -3.47 -12.72
CA ARG A 209 15.11 -3.74 -13.63
C ARG A 209 14.80 -3.35 -15.06
N LYS A 210 13.52 -3.36 -15.45
CA LYS A 210 13.06 -3.05 -16.80
C LYS A 210 11.82 -2.16 -16.75
N ASN A 211 11.61 -1.40 -17.82
CA ASN A 211 10.46 -0.49 -17.95
C ASN A 211 9.09 -1.19 -17.84
N ASP A 212 9.00 -2.44 -18.29
CA ASP A 212 7.76 -3.23 -18.29
C ASP A 212 7.51 -3.94 -16.95
N ASP A 213 8.48 -3.92 -16.03
CA ASP A 213 8.36 -4.59 -14.73
C ASP A 213 7.25 -3.95 -13.87
N LEU A 214 6.92 -2.67 -14.09
CA LEU A 214 5.84 -1.98 -13.37
C LEU A 214 4.49 -2.69 -13.58
N ASP A 215 4.12 -2.95 -14.83
CA ASP A 215 2.82 -3.54 -15.16
C ASP A 215 2.71 -4.98 -14.63
N ILE A 216 3.81 -5.74 -14.70
CA ILE A 216 3.94 -7.08 -14.12
C ILE A 216 3.77 -7.02 -12.59
N LEU A 217 4.44 -6.06 -11.95
CA LEU A 217 4.41 -5.84 -10.50
C LEU A 217 3.01 -5.48 -10.01
N LEU A 218 2.36 -4.51 -10.64
CA LEU A 218 1.01 -4.08 -10.27
C LEU A 218 -0.01 -5.21 -10.45
N LYS A 219 0.09 -5.97 -11.54
CA LYS A 219 -0.75 -7.16 -11.76
C LYS A 219 -0.55 -8.22 -10.67
N LYS A 220 0.71 -8.46 -10.26
CA LYS A 220 1.03 -9.38 -9.17
C LYS A 220 0.41 -8.92 -7.84
N ILE A 221 0.50 -7.63 -7.53
CA ILE A 221 -0.08 -7.04 -6.31
C ILE A 221 -1.61 -7.15 -6.34
N GLN A 222 -2.24 -6.76 -7.44
CA GLN A 222 -3.69 -6.84 -7.63
C GLN A 222 -4.22 -8.26 -7.40
N ASN A 223 -3.65 -9.25 -8.09
CA ASN A 223 -4.09 -10.64 -7.98
C ASN A 223 -3.89 -11.18 -6.56
N ALA A 224 -2.71 -10.92 -5.97
CA ALA A 224 -2.42 -11.37 -4.61
C ALA A 224 -3.35 -10.69 -3.59
N GLY A 225 -3.69 -9.41 -3.80
CA GLY A 225 -4.62 -8.66 -2.96
C GLY A 225 -6.03 -9.23 -3.00
N GLN A 226 -6.56 -9.53 -4.19
CA GLN A 226 -7.87 -10.17 -4.36
C GLN A 226 -7.92 -11.54 -3.69
N GLU A 227 -6.88 -12.36 -3.87
CA GLU A 227 -6.81 -13.66 -3.21
C GLU A 227 -6.75 -13.53 -1.66
N THR A 228 -6.01 -12.55 -1.15
CA THR A 228 -5.93 -12.28 0.30
C THR A 228 -7.28 -11.82 0.84
N GLU A 229 -7.94 -10.89 0.16
CA GLU A 229 -9.26 -10.40 0.50
C GLU A 229 -10.29 -11.54 0.56
N GLN A 230 -10.33 -12.39 -0.47
CA GLN A 230 -11.23 -13.55 -0.51
C GLN A 230 -10.94 -14.56 0.61
N SER A 231 -9.66 -14.79 0.91
CA SER A 231 -9.24 -15.69 1.98
C SER A 231 -9.71 -15.18 3.35
N LEU A 232 -9.58 -13.87 3.62
CA LEU A 232 -10.02 -13.26 4.87
C LEU A 232 -11.55 -13.26 5.00
N LYS A 233 -12.28 -12.90 3.93
CA LYS A 233 -13.75 -13.01 3.88
C LYS A 233 -14.27 -14.42 4.19
N TYR A 234 -13.58 -15.46 3.71
CA TYR A 234 -13.97 -16.85 3.97
C TYR A 234 -13.76 -17.26 5.43
N VAL A 235 -12.66 -16.81 6.04
CA VAL A 235 -12.34 -17.08 7.44
C VAL A 235 -13.39 -16.45 8.36
N GLU A 236 -13.78 -15.20 8.11
CA GLU A 236 -14.85 -14.52 8.86
C GLU A 236 -16.18 -15.28 8.78
N LYS A 237 -16.64 -15.61 7.56
CA LYS A 237 -17.88 -16.40 7.37
C LYS A 237 -17.83 -17.74 8.09
N SER A 238 -16.67 -18.39 8.12
CA SER A 238 -16.48 -19.66 8.83
C SER A 238 -16.56 -19.49 10.34
N HIS A 239 -16.01 -18.41 10.89
CA HIS A 239 -16.12 -18.09 12.32
C HIS A 239 -17.56 -17.78 12.72
N ASP A 240 -18.29 -17.01 11.91
CA ASP A 240 -19.69 -16.70 12.15
C ASP A 240 -20.56 -17.95 12.15
N PHE A 241 -20.32 -18.86 11.21
CA PHE A 241 -21.04 -20.14 11.16
C PHE A 241 -20.77 -21.01 12.40
N GLN A 242 -19.53 -21.06 12.88
CA GLN A 242 -19.18 -21.79 14.11
C GLN A 242 -19.85 -21.16 15.34
N ASN A 243 -19.87 -19.84 15.43
CA ASN A 243 -20.52 -19.13 16.53
C ASN A 243 -22.04 -19.30 16.52
N ALA A 244 -22.66 -19.25 15.34
CA ALA A 244 -24.09 -19.54 15.18
C ALA A 244 -24.43 -20.99 15.56
N SER A 245 -23.57 -21.94 15.16
CA SER A 245 -23.73 -23.36 15.51
C SER A 245 -23.63 -23.59 17.02
N LYS A 246 -22.65 -22.96 17.69
CA LYS A 246 -22.51 -23.00 19.17
C LYS A 246 -23.72 -22.40 19.89
N LYS A 247 -24.18 -21.21 19.46
CA LYS A 247 -25.39 -20.60 20.04
C LYS A 247 -26.61 -21.48 19.88
N LYS A 248 -26.75 -22.16 18.73
CA LYS A 248 -27.86 -23.08 18.49
C LYS A 248 -27.77 -24.34 19.35
N SER A 249 -26.59 -24.94 19.50
CA SER A 249 -26.41 -26.08 20.42
C SER A 249 -26.67 -25.71 21.88
N ASP A 250 -26.27 -24.51 22.31
CA ASP A 250 -26.53 -24.02 23.67
C ASP A 250 -28.03 -23.77 23.92
N LEU A 251 -28.76 -23.32 22.89
CA LEU A 251 -30.22 -23.16 22.93
C LEU A 251 -30.94 -24.52 22.98
N ASP A 252 -30.52 -25.48 22.15
CA ASP A 252 -31.11 -26.83 22.12
C ASP A 252 -30.86 -27.59 23.45
N LEU A 253 -29.71 -27.37 24.08
CA LEU A 253 -29.42 -27.87 25.44
C LEU A 253 -30.35 -27.25 26.50
N HIS A 254 -30.68 -25.96 26.39
CA HIS A 254 -31.64 -25.30 27.30
C HIS A 254 -33.10 -25.74 27.09
N ILE A 255 -33.47 -26.20 25.89
CA ILE A 255 -34.82 -26.69 25.58
C ILE A 255 -35.01 -28.16 26.03
N GLN A 256 -33.93 -28.94 26.13
CA GLN A 256 -33.98 -30.34 26.55
C GLN A 256 -33.91 -30.56 28.07
N ASP A 257 -33.82 -29.50 28.88
CA ASP A 257 -33.90 -29.59 30.33
C ASP A 257 -35.36 -29.93 30.74
N PRO A 258 -35.69 -31.16 31.18
CA PRO A 258 -37.08 -31.61 31.32
C PRO A 258 -37.83 -30.98 32.50
N ASP A 259 -37.16 -30.16 33.31
CA ASP A 259 -37.68 -29.69 34.61
C ASP A 259 -38.37 -28.31 34.57
N LYS A 260 -38.71 -27.78 33.40
CA LYS A 260 -39.55 -26.57 33.28
C LYS A 260 -40.70 -26.72 32.29
N ILE A 261 -41.64 -27.63 32.59
CA ILE A 261 -42.99 -27.57 32.03
C ILE A 261 -43.82 -26.61 32.90
N PRO A 262 -44.28 -25.44 32.40
CA PRO A 262 -45.26 -24.66 33.13
C PRO A 262 -46.60 -25.41 33.02
N THR A 263 -47.06 -25.97 34.12
CA THR A 263 -48.40 -26.56 34.23
C THR A 263 -49.46 -25.46 34.04
N TYR A 264 -50.00 -25.34 32.83
CA TYR A 264 -51.26 -24.65 32.56
C TYR A 264 -52.43 -25.53 33.03
N ARG A 265 -52.66 -25.57 34.34
CA ARG A 265 -53.92 -25.99 34.95
C ARG A 265 -54.10 -25.19 36.23
N ASP A 266 -54.76 -24.04 36.11
CA ASP A 266 -55.79 -23.57 37.04
C ASP A 266 -56.18 -22.15 36.67
N LYS A 267 -57.16 -22.05 35.76
CA LYS A 267 -58.07 -20.91 35.60
C LYS A 267 -59.12 -21.35 34.59
N ILE A 268 -60.21 -21.95 35.08
CA ILE A 268 -61.59 -21.86 34.57
C ILE A 268 -62.47 -22.71 35.49
N ARG A 269 -63.27 -22.03 36.32
CA ARG A 269 -64.50 -22.41 37.05
C ARG A 269 -64.50 -21.59 38.36
N THR A 270 -65.40 -20.66 38.64
CA THR A 270 -66.76 -20.40 38.18
C THR A 270 -67.16 -18.98 38.59
N THR A 271 -67.55 -18.13 37.65
CA THR A 271 -68.48 -17.02 37.89
C THR A 271 -69.88 -17.52 37.54
N HIS A 272 -70.70 -17.84 38.52
CA HIS A 272 -72.16 -17.85 38.41
C HIS A 272 -72.75 -17.34 39.74
N THR A 273 -73.11 -16.05 39.70
CA THR A 273 -74.37 -15.47 40.17
C THR A 273 -75.02 -16.05 41.44
N GLN A 274 -75.06 -15.24 42.51
CA GLN A 274 -76.31 -14.96 43.24
C GLN A 274 -76.15 -13.72 44.12
N LYS A 275 -76.92 -12.69 43.79
CA LYS A 275 -77.27 -11.58 44.68
C LYS A 275 -78.78 -11.68 44.92
N ALA A 276 -79.14 -11.48 46.19
CA ALA A 276 -80.46 -11.12 46.73
C ALA A 276 -81.50 -12.24 46.97
N LEU A 277 -81.90 -12.31 48.26
CA LEU A 277 -83.27 -12.39 48.83
C LEU A 277 -84.36 -13.08 48.01
#